data_AF-A0A7K6CDB5-F1
#
_entry.id   AF-A0A7K6CDB5-F1
#
_cell.length_a   1.000
_cell.length_b   1.000
_cell.length_c   1.000
_cell.angle_alpha   90.00
_cell.angle_beta   90.00
_cell.angle_gamma   90.00
#
_symmetry.space_group_name_H-M   'P 1'
#
loop_
_entity.id
_entity.type
_entity.pdbx_description
1 polymer ?
#
loop_
_entity_poly.entity_id
_entity_poly.type
_entity_poly.pdbx_seq_one_letter_code
_entity_poly.pdbx_strand_id
1 'polypeptide(L)'
;MPKGKGPQGKRITLKIAKNSIRVAFNGRRRLDLSKMGITTFPKCILELADVEELDLSRNMLKKIPNTIEKFQNLMWLDLHSNQLDELPSAIGTLQNLTYLNLCNNKLTTKSLPEELTLLRNLRTLNLGLNCLESIPTTLGALRELIELGLFDNALTAIPKSVKKLPKLERLNVKRNPLPEFTEKEEEVDPIKRIESLYLVQEKDLCGSCLQICQGERDELHKLEDATPSSSNKPRFHSLLTPNSSARDNQEEWRIR
;
A
#
# COMPACT_ATOMS: atom_id res chain seq x y z
N MET A 1 10.47 -41.92 -21.14
CA MET A 1 10.58 -40.47 -21.44
C MET A 1 11.93 -39.97 -20.94
N PRO A 2 12.83 -39.47 -21.79
CA PRO A 2 14.11 -38.95 -21.32
C PRO A 2 13.87 -37.63 -20.58
N LYS A 3 14.30 -37.56 -19.32
CA LYS A 3 14.30 -36.33 -18.52
C LYS A 3 15.30 -35.36 -19.16
N GLY A 4 14.82 -34.45 -20.00
CA GLY A 4 15.63 -33.39 -20.59
C GLY A 4 16.30 -32.59 -19.48
N LYS A 5 17.63 -32.51 -19.50
CA LYS A 5 18.40 -31.64 -18.61
C LYS A 5 17.95 -30.21 -18.89
N GLY A 6 17.30 -29.57 -17.91
CA GLY A 6 16.95 -28.15 -17.98
C GLY A 6 18.19 -27.28 -18.27
N PRO A 7 18.00 -26.04 -18.74
CA PRO A 7 19.10 -25.18 -19.15
C PRO A 7 20.15 -25.07 -18.03
N GLN A 8 21.37 -25.52 -18.31
CA GLN A 8 22.49 -25.41 -17.39
C GLN A 8 22.90 -23.93 -17.33
N GLY A 9 22.59 -23.25 -16.23
CA GLY A 9 22.98 -21.86 -16.06
C GLY A 9 24.48 -21.63 -16.06
N LYS A 10 24.89 -20.42 -16.41
CA LYS A 10 26.30 -20.04 -16.48
C LYS A 10 26.90 -20.03 -15.08
N ARG A 11 27.95 -20.83 -14.88
CA ARG A 11 28.77 -20.78 -13.65
C ARG A 11 29.69 -19.57 -13.70
N ILE A 12 29.63 -18.73 -12.67
CA ILE A 12 30.55 -17.59 -12.52
C ILE A 12 31.81 -18.07 -11.80
N THR A 13 32.97 -17.77 -12.37
CA THR A 13 34.27 -17.99 -11.73
C THR A 13 34.68 -16.74 -10.95
N LEU A 14 35.55 -16.90 -9.96
CA LEU A 14 36.06 -15.77 -9.18
C LEU A 14 36.78 -14.73 -10.06
N LYS A 15 37.48 -15.17 -11.13
CA LYS A 15 38.12 -14.27 -12.10
C LYS A 15 37.10 -13.39 -12.82
N ILE A 16 35.98 -13.96 -13.25
CA ILE A 16 34.88 -13.20 -13.87
C ILE A 16 34.30 -12.22 -12.86
N ALA A 17 34.02 -12.67 -11.64
CA ALA A 17 33.48 -11.79 -10.59
C ALA A 17 34.42 -10.60 -10.28
N LYS A 18 35.72 -10.84 -10.13
CA LYS A 18 36.71 -9.78 -9.91
C LYS A 18 36.78 -8.78 -11.07
N ASN A 19 36.74 -9.26 -12.32
CA ASN A 19 36.74 -8.40 -13.51
C ASN A 19 35.42 -7.63 -13.71
N SER A 20 34.35 -8.05 -13.04
CA SER A 20 33.05 -7.40 -13.03
C SER A 20 32.93 -6.29 -11.99
N ILE A 21 33.95 -6.07 -11.16
CA ILE A 21 33.97 -4.99 -10.18
C ILE A 21 34.28 -3.67 -10.88
N ARG A 22 33.49 -2.65 -10.57
CA ARG A 22 33.63 -1.29 -11.08
C ARG A 22 33.45 -0.30 -9.95
N VAL A 23 33.96 0.91 -10.11
CA VAL A 23 33.66 2.03 -9.22
C VAL A 23 32.45 2.75 -9.81
N ALA A 24 31.36 2.82 -9.04
CA ALA A 24 30.17 3.57 -9.40
C ALA A 24 30.44 5.09 -9.32
N PHE A 25 29.59 5.90 -9.94
CA PHE A 25 29.75 7.37 -10.00
C PHE A 25 29.84 8.05 -8.62
N ASN A 26 29.31 7.39 -7.59
CA ASN A 26 29.30 7.80 -6.19
C ASN A 26 30.56 7.34 -5.43
N GLY A 27 31.56 6.77 -6.12
CA GLY A 27 32.79 6.24 -5.53
C GLY A 27 32.66 4.83 -4.94
N ARG A 28 31.46 4.25 -4.96
CA ARG A 28 31.21 2.94 -4.35
C ARG A 28 31.73 1.79 -5.19
N ARG A 29 32.13 0.71 -4.52
CA ARG A 29 32.57 -0.51 -5.19
C ARG A 29 31.37 -1.37 -5.59
N ARG A 30 31.08 -1.42 -6.89
CA ARG A 30 29.95 -2.16 -7.48
C ARG A 30 30.42 -3.45 -8.14
N LEU A 31 29.78 -4.56 -7.81
CA LEU A 31 29.92 -5.83 -8.54
C LEU A 31 28.75 -6.00 -9.50
N ASP A 32 29.03 -5.93 -10.81
CA ASP A 32 28.03 -6.08 -11.87
C ASP A 32 28.08 -7.46 -12.53
N LEU A 33 27.09 -8.29 -12.19
CA LEU A 33 26.86 -9.62 -12.77
C LEU A 33 25.50 -9.69 -13.46
N SER A 34 24.99 -8.55 -13.94
CA SER A 34 23.72 -8.47 -14.65
C SER A 34 23.79 -9.21 -16.00
N LYS A 35 22.66 -9.78 -16.45
CA LYS A 35 22.52 -10.43 -17.77
C LYS A 35 23.53 -11.55 -18.05
N MET A 36 24.00 -12.25 -17.02
CA MET A 36 25.02 -13.31 -17.16
C MET A 36 24.44 -14.72 -17.35
N GLY A 37 23.12 -14.89 -17.30
CA GLY A 37 22.47 -16.20 -17.41
C GLY A 37 22.71 -17.10 -16.20
N ILE A 38 22.85 -16.50 -15.02
CA ILE A 38 23.13 -17.20 -13.76
C ILE A 38 21.84 -17.86 -13.26
N THR A 39 21.84 -19.17 -13.02
CA THR A 39 20.69 -19.90 -12.44
C THR A 39 20.81 -20.10 -10.94
N THR A 40 22.03 -20.16 -10.42
CA THR A 40 22.33 -20.44 -9.01
C THR A 40 23.26 -19.37 -8.48
N PHE A 41 22.97 -18.89 -7.26
CA PHE A 41 23.79 -17.87 -6.62
C PHE A 41 25.28 -18.27 -6.60
N PRO A 42 26.18 -17.45 -7.15
CA PRO A 42 27.58 -17.84 -7.33
C PRO A 42 28.37 -17.68 -6.03
N LYS A 43 28.52 -18.75 -5.25
CA LYS A 43 29.21 -18.70 -3.93
C LYS A 43 30.59 -18.04 -3.93
N CYS A 44 31.31 -18.01 -5.05
CA CYS A 44 32.60 -17.32 -5.17
C CYS A 44 32.51 -15.81 -4.91
N ILE A 45 31.35 -15.17 -5.12
CA ILE A 45 31.21 -13.73 -4.89
C ILE A 45 31.24 -13.38 -3.40
N LEU A 46 31.09 -14.36 -2.51
CA LEU A 46 31.21 -14.18 -1.06
C LEU A 46 32.63 -13.78 -0.62
N GLU A 47 33.64 -14.00 -1.46
CA GLU A 47 35.01 -13.52 -1.23
C GLU A 47 35.16 -12.02 -1.53
N LEU A 48 34.16 -11.40 -2.15
CA LEU A 48 34.12 -9.99 -2.53
C LEU A 48 33.12 -9.23 -1.64
N ALA A 49 33.07 -9.59 -0.34
CA ALA A 49 32.11 -9.06 0.62
C ALA A 49 32.29 -7.56 0.92
N ASP A 50 33.40 -6.97 0.47
CA ASP A 50 33.73 -5.55 0.58
C ASP A 50 33.04 -4.66 -0.48
N VAL A 51 32.15 -5.22 -1.31
CA VAL A 51 31.32 -4.44 -2.24
C VAL A 51 30.19 -3.71 -1.51
N GLU A 52 29.82 -2.54 -2.04
CA GLU A 52 28.72 -1.72 -1.53
C GLU A 52 27.49 -1.78 -2.45
N GLU A 53 27.68 -2.12 -3.73
CA GLU A 53 26.59 -2.30 -4.69
C GLU A 53 26.71 -3.67 -5.37
N LEU A 54 25.62 -4.42 -5.42
CA LEU A 54 25.56 -5.74 -6.05
C LEU A 54 24.43 -5.78 -7.07
N ASP A 55 24.79 -5.96 -8.33
CA ASP A 55 23.85 -6.13 -9.43
C ASP A 55 23.84 -7.59 -9.91
N LEU A 56 22.74 -8.27 -9.64
CA LEU A 56 22.45 -9.63 -10.10
C LEU A 56 21.20 -9.65 -10.99
N SER A 57 20.81 -8.49 -11.55
CA SER A 57 19.61 -8.34 -12.34
C SER A 57 19.65 -9.10 -13.68
N ARG A 58 18.47 -9.40 -14.23
CA ARG A 58 18.29 -10.04 -15.56
C ARG A 58 19.01 -11.39 -15.66
N ASN A 59 18.93 -12.17 -14.60
CA ASN A 59 19.44 -13.54 -14.54
C ASN A 59 18.27 -14.52 -14.40
N MET A 60 18.55 -15.77 -14.04
CA MET A 60 17.56 -16.82 -13.84
C MET A 60 17.63 -17.37 -12.40
N LEU A 61 17.99 -16.52 -11.44
CA LEU A 61 18.11 -16.91 -10.04
C LEU A 61 16.73 -17.28 -9.50
N LYS A 62 16.63 -18.45 -8.87
CA LYS A 62 15.42 -18.90 -8.17
C LYS A 62 15.42 -18.58 -6.68
N LYS A 63 16.60 -18.59 -6.06
CA LYS A 63 16.76 -18.39 -4.62
C LYS A 63 18.02 -17.58 -4.33
N ILE A 64 17.97 -16.78 -3.28
CA ILE A 64 19.13 -16.14 -2.66
C ILE A 64 19.46 -16.90 -1.37
N PRO A 65 20.70 -17.38 -1.19
CA PRO A 65 21.08 -18.13 0.01
C PRO A 65 21.26 -17.21 1.22
N ASN A 66 21.11 -17.76 2.43
CA ASN A 66 21.35 -17.04 3.68
C ASN A 66 22.77 -16.46 3.79
N THR A 67 23.74 -17.03 3.05
CA THR A 67 25.11 -16.50 2.98
C THR A 67 25.20 -15.08 2.41
N ILE A 68 24.10 -14.51 1.89
CA ILE A 68 24.02 -13.09 1.53
C ILE A 68 24.32 -12.17 2.72
N GLU A 69 24.13 -12.64 3.96
CA GLU A 69 24.50 -11.92 5.19
C GLU A 69 25.98 -11.49 5.21
N LYS A 70 26.86 -12.11 4.42
CA LYS A 70 28.28 -11.71 4.38
C LYS A 70 28.50 -10.30 3.81
N PHE A 71 27.56 -9.77 3.02
CA PHE A 71 27.69 -8.44 2.40
C PHE A 71 27.28 -7.31 3.35
N GLN A 72 27.96 -7.18 4.50
CA GLN A 72 27.60 -6.22 5.55
C GLN A 72 27.70 -4.74 5.11
N ASN A 73 28.51 -4.44 4.10
CA ASN A 73 28.66 -3.09 3.55
C ASN A 73 27.66 -2.77 2.44
N LEU A 74 26.75 -3.69 2.10
CA LEU A 74 25.87 -3.54 0.96
C LEU A 74 24.84 -2.43 1.19
N MET A 75 24.86 -1.43 0.31
CA MET A 75 23.94 -0.30 0.30
C MET A 75 22.92 -0.40 -0.83
N TRP A 76 23.25 -1.11 -1.91
CA TRP A 76 22.43 -1.24 -3.11
C TRP A 76 22.41 -2.69 -3.59
N LEU A 77 21.21 -3.27 -3.69
CA LEU A 77 21.00 -4.62 -4.19
C LEU A 77 19.92 -4.63 -5.28
N ASP A 78 20.32 -5.01 -6.49
CA ASP A 78 19.40 -5.20 -7.61
C ASP A 78 19.33 -6.65 -8.05
N LEU A 79 18.13 -7.19 -7.95
CA LEU A 79 17.73 -8.54 -8.27
C LEU A 79 16.58 -8.56 -9.29
N HIS A 80 16.33 -7.45 -10.00
CA HIS A 80 15.21 -7.36 -10.91
C HIS A 80 15.30 -8.37 -12.06
N SER A 81 14.15 -8.78 -12.61
CA SER A 81 14.06 -9.74 -13.72
C SER A 81 14.83 -11.03 -13.44
N ASN A 82 14.47 -11.70 -12.34
CA ASN A 82 14.93 -13.04 -12.00
C ASN A 82 13.71 -13.97 -11.86
N GLN A 83 13.89 -15.15 -11.27
CA GLN A 83 12.81 -16.11 -11.01
C GLN A 83 12.65 -16.37 -9.52
N LEU A 84 12.94 -15.37 -8.67
CA LEU A 84 12.93 -15.52 -7.23
C LEU A 84 11.53 -15.86 -6.72
N ASP A 85 11.41 -16.99 -6.03
CA ASP A 85 10.17 -17.46 -5.41
C ASP A 85 10.15 -17.24 -3.88
N GLU A 86 11.32 -17.01 -3.27
CA GLU A 86 11.49 -16.70 -1.86
C GLU A 86 12.66 -15.72 -1.65
N LEU A 87 12.55 -14.92 -0.58
CA LEU A 87 13.64 -14.08 -0.09
C LEU A 87 14.12 -14.64 1.27
N PRO A 88 15.43 -14.83 1.49
CA PRO A 88 15.94 -15.40 2.74
C PRO A 88 15.76 -14.42 3.91
N SER A 89 15.52 -14.94 5.12
CA SER A 89 15.47 -14.13 6.35
C SER A 89 16.75 -13.33 6.58
N ALA A 90 17.89 -13.87 6.14
CA ALA A 90 19.19 -13.21 6.17
C ALA A 90 19.22 -11.84 5.47
N ILE A 91 18.25 -11.51 4.60
CA ILE A 91 18.16 -10.17 4.01
C ILE A 91 18.07 -9.08 5.07
N GLY A 92 17.41 -9.33 6.21
CA GLY A 92 17.25 -8.37 7.30
C GLY A 92 18.56 -8.04 8.02
N THR A 93 19.63 -8.80 7.79
CA THR A 93 20.97 -8.52 8.35
C THR A 93 21.69 -7.39 7.62
N LEU A 94 21.26 -7.04 6.40
CA LEU A 94 21.89 -6.01 5.56
C LEU A 94 21.49 -4.60 6.00
N GLN A 95 21.86 -4.20 7.22
CA GLN A 95 21.38 -2.97 7.86
C GLN A 95 21.75 -1.68 7.12
N ASN A 96 22.80 -1.72 6.28
CA ASN A 96 23.24 -0.59 5.46
C ASN A 96 22.46 -0.44 4.16
N LEU A 97 21.54 -1.37 3.86
CA LEU A 97 20.83 -1.38 2.58
C LEU A 97 19.87 -0.20 2.48
N THR A 98 20.07 0.61 1.45
CA THR A 98 19.26 1.80 1.13
C THR A 98 18.37 1.59 -0.08
N TYR A 99 18.76 0.66 -0.96
CA TYR A 99 18.04 0.35 -2.19
C TYR A 99 17.93 -1.16 -2.36
N LEU A 100 16.69 -1.64 -2.57
CA LEU A 100 16.38 -3.02 -2.87
C LEU A 100 15.40 -3.11 -4.04
N ASN A 101 15.85 -3.70 -5.15
CA ASN A 101 15.01 -3.93 -6.31
C ASN A 101 14.77 -5.43 -6.53
N LEU A 102 13.53 -5.84 -6.35
CA LEU A 102 13.03 -7.20 -6.53
C LEU A 102 11.96 -7.25 -7.64
N CYS A 103 11.88 -6.20 -8.47
CA CYS A 103 10.89 -6.09 -9.53
C CYS A 103 10.99 -7.24 -10.53
N ASN A 104 9.87 -7.71 -11.08
CA ASN A 104 9.83 -8.76 -12.10
C ASN A 104 10.46 -10.07 -11.58
N ASN A 105 9.84 -10.64 -10.54
CA ASN A 105 10.17 -11.93 -9.94
C ASN A 105 8.88 -12.74 -9.72
N LYS A 106 8.92 -13.80 -8.92
CA LYS A 106 7.79 -14.69 -8.62
C LYS A 106 7.43 -14.64 -7.12
N LEU A 107 7.68 -13.52 -6.46
CA LEU A 107 7.47 -13.39 -5.02
C LEU A 107 5.97 -13.35 -4.71
N THR A 108 5.58 -14.08 -3.68
CA THR A 108 4.24 -14.04 -3.08
C THR A 108 4.31 -13.37 -1.70
N THR A 109 3.17 -13.07 -1.08
CA THR A 109 3.16 -12.50 0.28
C THR A 109 3.89 -13.39 1.29
N LYS A 110 3.75 -14.72 1.19
CA LYS A 110 4.42 -15.69 2.07
C LYS A 110 5.93 -15.78 1.83
N SER A 111 6.37 -15.35 0.64
CA SER A 111 7.77 -15.36 0.21
C SER A 111 8.58 -14.19 0.79
N LEU A 112 7.91 -13.19 1.38
CA LEU A 112 8.54 -12.03 2.00
C LEU A 112 8.81 -12.33 3.49
N PRO A 113 10.08 -12.41 3.92
CA PRO A 113 10.43 -12.65 5.31
C PRO A 113 10.04 -11.46 6.20
N GLU A 114 9.67 -11.73 7.45
CA GLU A 114 9.39 -10.69 8.44
C GLU A 114 10.63 -9.82 8.70
N GLU A 115 11.83 -10.41 8.56
CA GLU A 115 13.11 -9.76 8.71
C GLU A 115 13.37 -8.65 7.68
N LEU A 116 12.59 -8.57 6.59
CA LEU A 116 12.63 -7.43 5.66
C LEU A 116 12.40 -6.09 6.40
N THR A 117 11.63 -6.13 7.49
CA THR A 117 11.32 -4.96 8.33
C THR A 117 12.50 -4.46 9.16
N LEU A 118 13.57 -5.26 9.27
CA LEU A 118 14.80 -4.88 9.97
C LEU A 118 15.68 -3.93 9.17
N LEU A 119 15.39 -3.74 7.87
CA LEU A 119 16.11 -2.84 6.97
C LEU A 119 15.76 -1.36 7.23
N ARG A 120 16.13 -0.85 8.41
CA ARG A 120 15.73 0.48 8.90
C ARG A 120 16.20 1.65 8.03
N ASN A 121 17.27 1.46 7.25
CA ASN A 121 17.84 2.47 6.36
C ASN A 121 17.30 2.41 4.92
N LEU A 122 16.36 1.50 4.63
CA LEU A 122 15.86 1.29 3.28
C LEU A 122 15.03 2.49 2.82
N ARG A 123 15.43 3.09 1.70
CA ARG A 123 14.79 4.27 1.10
C ARG A 123 13.97 3.92 -0.13
N THR A 124 14.45 2.97 -0.93
CA THR A 124 13.75 2.51 -2.13
C THR A 124 13.55 1.02 -2.08
N LEU A 125 12.28 0.59 -2.18
CA LEU A 125 11.87 -0.80 -2.29
C LEU A 125 11.00 -0.97 -3.53
N ASN A 126 11.45 -1.79 -4.48
CA ASN A 126 10.66 -2.11 -5.66
C ASN A 126 10.29 -3.60 -5.68
N LEU A 127 8.99 -3.87 -5.57
CA LEU A 127 8.35 -5.18 -5.59
C LEU A 127 7.36 -5.31 -6.76
N GLY A 128 7.40 -4.40 -7.74
CA GLY A 128 6.50 -4.46 -8.90
C GLY A 128 6.69 -5.71 -9.75
N LEU A 129 5.71 -6.07 -10.58
CA LEU A 129 5.74 -7.26 -11.42
C LEU A 129 6.07 -8.53 -10.61
N ASN A 130 5.29 -8.79 -9.57
CA ASN A 130 5.38 -10.01 -8.76
C ASN A 130 3.97 -10.62 -8.60
N CYS A 131 3.83 -11.62 -7.74
CA CYS A 131 2.57 -12.29 -7.44
C CYS A 131 2.08 -11.97 -6.02
N LEU A 132 2.23 -10.72 -5.57
CA LEU A 132 1.84 -10.32 -4.22
C LEU A 132 0.32 -10.15 -4.12
N GLU A 133 -0.34 -10.91 -3.25
CA GLU A 133 -1.78 -10.81 -2.98
C GLU A 133 -2.09 -9.77 -1.90
N SER A 134 -1.18 -9.61 -0.96
CA SER A 134 -1.23 -8.58 0.09
C SER A 134 0.18 -8.15 0.51
N ILE A 135 0.26 -6.98 1.13
CA ILE A 135 1.49 -6.49 1.76
C ILE A 135 1.36 -6.65 3.27
N PRO A 136 2.37 -7.20 3.96
CA PRO A 136 2.31 -7.35 5.41
C PRO A 136 2.24 -5.98 6.09
N THR A 137 1.42 -5.86 7.13
CA THR A 137 1.26 -4.62 7.91
C THR A 137 2.59 -4.17 8.53
N THR A 138 3.47 -5.13 8.81
CA THR A 138 4.81 -4.94 9.38
C THR A 138 5.75 -4.13 8.47
N LEU A 139 5.46 -4.03 7.16
CA LEU A 139 6.24 -3.16 6.25
C LEU A 139 6.21 -1.67 6.67
N GLY A 140 5.20 -1.27 7.45
CA GLY A 140 5.13 0.06 8.08
C GLY A 140 6.27 0.37 9.06
N ALA A 141 7.12 -0.61 9.42
CA ALA A 141 8.32 -0.40 10.23
C ALA A 141 9.46 0.30 9.46
N LEU A 142 9.42 0.31 8.12
CA LEU A 142 10.43 0.93 7.26
C LEU A 142 10.27 2.45 7.21
N ARG A 143 10.58 3.15 8.31
CA ARG A 143 10.34 4.59 8.48
C ARG A 143 11.12 5.49 7.53
N GLU A 144 12.23 5.02 6.99
CA GLU A 144 13.08 5.76 6.04
C GLU A 144 12.66 5.56 4.57
N LEU A 145 11.61 4.80 4.30
CA LEU A 145 11.18 4.49 2.94
C LEU A 145 10.57 5.72 2.26
N ILE A 146 11.17 6.09 1.12
CA ILE A 146 10.80 7.24 0.27
C ILE A 146 10.01 6.76 -0.94
N GLU A 147 10.42 5.62 -1.51
CA GLU A 147 9.85 5.07 -2.73
C GLU A 147 9.45 3.60 -2.54
N LEU A 148 8.18 3.30 -2.87
CA LEU A 148 7.63 1.95 -2.84
C LEU A 148 6.94 1.62 -4.17
N GLY A 149 7.54 0.69 -4.91
CA GLY A 149 6.98 0.14 -6.15
C GLY A 149 6.21 -1.15 -5.88
N LEU A 150 4.93 -1.18 -6.20
CA LEU A 150 4.01 -2.32 -6.02
C LEU A 150 3.17 -2.61 -7.27
N PHE A 151 3.47 -1.97 -8.40
CA PHE A 151 2.70 -2.08 -9.63
C PHE A 151 2.71 -3.51 -10.21
N ASP A 152 1.70 -3.89 -10.98
CA ASP A 152 1.56 -5.27 -11.50
C ASP A 152 1.74 -6.34 -10.44
N ASN A 153 0.82 -6.36 -9.48
CA ASN A 153 0.68 -7.42 -8.50
C ASN A 153 -0.80 -7.81 -8.40
N ALA A 154 -1.14 -8.72 -7.49
CA ALA A 154 -2.50 -9.15 -7.21
C ALA A 154 -3.06 -8.48 -5.95
N LEU A 155 -2.62 -7.25 -5.62
CA LEU A 155 -2.99 -6.57 -4.38
C LEU A 155 -4.46 -6.15 -4.40
N THR A 156 -5.21 -6.59 -3.40
CA THR A 156 -6.61 -6.19 -3.16
C THR A 156 -6.75 -5.06 -2.16
N ALA A 157 -5.75 -4.85 -1.31
CA ALA A 157 -5.73 -3.73 -0.36
C ALA A 157 -4.29 -3.29 -0.06
N ILE A 158 -4.15 -2.01 0.28
CA ILE A 158 -2.90 -1.44 0.80
C ILE A 158 -3.08 -1.19 2.30
N PRO A 159 -2.24 -1.79 3.17
CA PRO A 159 -2.32 -1.59 4.61
C PRO A 159 -2.25 -0.10 5.00
N LYS A 160 -3.05 0.30 5.99
CA LYS A 160 -2.98 1.67 6.55
C LYS A 160 -1.59 2.02 7.07
N SER A 161 -0.81 1.04 7.53
CA SER A 161 0.56 1.25 7.99
C SER A 161 1.50 1.74 6.89
N VAL A 162 1.36 1.23 5.66
CA VAL A 162 2.14 1.67 4.49
C VAL A 162 1.72 3.07 4.06
N LYS A 163 0.41 3.37 4.08
CA LYS A 163 -0.11 4.71 3.77
C LYS A 163 0.34 5.79 4.77
N LYS A 164 0.66 5.40 6.01
CA LYS A 164 1.10 6.29 7.10
C LYS A 164 2.63 6.37 7.24
N LEU A 165 3.39 5.87 6.27
CA LEU A 165 4.85 5.98 6.30
C LEU A 165 5.27 7.46 6.23
N PRO A 166 6.11 7.95 7.16
CA PRO A 166 6.31 9.38 7.36
C PRO A 166 7.11 10.06 6.23
N LYS A 167 7.95 9.30 5.52
CA LYS A 167 8.85 9.79 4.47
C LYS A 167 8.47 9.34 3.06
N LEU A 168 7.35 8.62 2.92
CA LEU A 168 6.97 8.03 1.65
C LEU A 168 6.46 9.09 0.68
N GLU A 169 7.24 9.37 -0.36
CA GLU A 169 6.91 10.36 -1.40
C GLU A 169 6.32 9.71 -2.65
N ARG A 170 6.74 8.49 -2.98
CA ARG A 170 6.36 7.81 -4.23
C ARG A 170 5.81 6.42 -3.93
N LEU A 171 4.51 6.24 -4.13
CA LEU A 171 3.84 4.95 -4.04
C LEU A 171 3.22 4.59 -5.40
N ASN A 172 3.73 3.54 -6.04
CA ASN A 172 3.19 3.07 -7.31
C ASN A 172 2.43 1.74 -7.12
N VAL A 173 1.10 1.79 -7.16
CA VAL A 173 0.21 0.62 -7.02
C VAL A 173 -0.59 0.32 -8.29
N LYS A 174 -0.18 0.90 -9.44
CA LYS A 174 -0.90 0.73 -10.71
C LYS A 174 -0.98 -0.74 -11.11
N ARG A 175 -2.03 -1.11 -11.86
CA ARG A 175 -2.24 -2.50 -12.34
C ARG A 175 -2.29 -3.52 -11.20
N ASN A 176 -3.07 -3.20 -10.17
CA ASN A 176 -3.47 -4.12 -9.11
C ASN A 176 -5.01 -4.16 -9.05
N PRO A 177 -5.61 -5.28 -8.64
CA PRO A 177 -7.06 -5.39 -8.43
C PRO A 177 -7.49 -4.70 -7.11
N LEU A 178 -7.03 -3.47 -6.90
CA LEU A 178 -7.50 -2.65 -5.79
C LEU A 178 -8.95 -2.26 -6.07
N PRO A 179 -9.85 -2.33 -5.08
CA PRO A 179 -11.17 -1.75 -5.23
C PRO A 179 -10.97 -0.29 -5.62
N GLU A 180 -11.63 0.12 -6.71
CA GLU A 180 -11.68 1.53 -7.10
C GLU A 180 -11.96 2.32 -5.83
N PHE A 181 -11.04 3.22 -5.48
CA PHE A 181 -11.37 4.24 -4.49
C PHE A 181 -12.46 5.08 -5.17
N THR A 182 -13.71 4.63 -5.12
CA THR A 182 -14.79 5.58 -4.95
C THR A 182 -14.47 6.19 -3.61
N GLU A 183 -13.75 7.31 -3.64
CA GLU A 183 -13.94 8.37 -2.69
C GLU A 183 -15.46 8.58 -2.68
N LYS A 184 -16.17 7.82 -1.84
CA LYS A 184 -17.27 8.40 -1.13
C LYS A 184 -16.55 9.41 -0.25
N GLU A 185 -16.34 10.60 -0.81
CA GLU A 185 -16.37 11.81 -0.03
C GLU A 185 -17.51 11.56 0.96
N GLU A 186 -17.19 11.37 2.23
CA GLU A 186 -18.20 11.56 3.25
C GLU A 186 -18.78 12.92 2.90
N GLU A 187 -20.05 12.97 2.47
CA GLU A 187 -20.77 14.22 2.30
C GLU A 187 -20.53 14.96 3.61
N VAL A 188 -19.64 15.94 3.57
CA VAL A 188 -19.43 16.83 4.69
C VAL A 188 -20.74 17.55 4.77
N ASP A 189 -21.57 17.18 5.75
CA ASP A 189 -22.85 17.83 6.03
C ASP A 189 -22.61 19.34 5.90
N PRO A 190 -23.18 20.01 4.87
CA PRO A 190 -22.91 21.43 4.63
C PRO A 190 -23.35 22.29 5.81
N ILE A 191 -24.13 21.71 6.73
CA ILE A 191 -24.55 22.31 7.97
C ILE A 191 -23.48 22.03 9.04
N LYS A 192 -22.56 23.00 9.22
CA LYS A 192 -21.88 23.15 10.51
C LYS A 192 -22.96 23.36 11.59
N ARG A 193 -23.35 22.31 12.31
CA ARG A 193 -24.14 22.44 13.53
C ARG A 193 -23.27 23.19 14.54
N ILE A 194 -23.52 24.48 14.68
CA ILE A 194 -22.84 25.34 15.66
C ILE A 194 -23.22 24.83 17.05
N GLU A 195 -22.23 24.47 17.88
CA GLU A 195 -22.41 23.98 19.27
C GLU A 195 -22.90 25.08 20.24
N SER A 196 -23.48 26.16 19.76
CA SER A 196 -23.80 27.36 20.55
C SER A 196 -25.15 27.93 20.14
N LEU A 197 -26.21 27.19 20.42
CA LEU A 197 -27.56 27.74 20.47
C LEU A 197 -27.71 28.49 21.80
N TYR A 198 -27.71 29.81 21.75
CA TYR A 198 -28.06 30.64 22.90
C TYR A 198 -29.57 30.83 22.92
N LEU A 199 -30.23 30.32 23.96
CA LEU A 199 -31.64 30.64 24.24
C LEU A 199 -31.71 32.07 24.79
N VAL A 200 -32.27 32.99 24.00
CA VAL A 200 -32.56 34.37 24.42
C VAL A 200 -33.98 34.43 24.97
N GLN A 201 -34.18 35.02 26.14
CA GLN A 201 -35.53 35.21 26.69
C GLN A 201 -36.20 36.42 26.04
N GLU A 202 -37.52 36.39 25.86
CA GLU A 202 -38.26 37.49 25.18
C GLU A 202 -38.02 38.86 25.81
N LYS A 203 -37.85 38.90 27.13
CA LYS A 203 -37.57 40.12 27.91
C LYS A 203 -36.23 40.78 27.54
N ASP A 204 -35.31 40.01 26.96
CA ASP A 204 -33.96 40.46 26.59
C ASP A 204 -33.91 40.94 25.13
N LEU A 205 -35.03 40.86 24.39
CA LEU A 205 -35.18 41.36 23.02
C LEU A 205 -35.76 42.78 23.02
N CYS A 206 -35.22 43.65 22.16
CA CYS A 206 -35.88 44.93 21.88
C CYS A 206 -37.17 44.70 21.06
N GLY A 207 -38.10 45.67 21.10
CA GLY A 207 -39.43 45.50 20.51
C GLY A 207 -39.44 45.14 19.02
N SER A 208 -38.50 45.65 18.23
CA SER A 208 -38.37 45.29 16.81
C SER A 208 -37.86 43.85 16.61
N CYS A 209 -36.91 43.39 17.42
CA CYS A 209 -36.40 42.03 17.35
C CYS A 209 -37.44 41.01 17.84
N LEU A 210 -38.23 41.36 18.85
CA LEU A 210 -39.31 40.52 19.34
C LEU A 210 -40.37 40.29 18.26
N GLN A 211 -40.78 41.33 17.53
CA GLN A 211 -41.72 41.20 16.41
C GLN A 211 -41.19 40.30 15.28
N ILE A 212 -39.91 40.43 14.94
CA ILE A 212 -39.29 39.58 13.90
C ILE A 212 -39.28 38.11 14.34
N CYS A 213 -38.82 37.83 15.57
CA CYS A 213 -38.79 36.47 16.08
C CYS A 213 -40.18 35.84 16.23
N GLN A 214 -41.20 36.63 16.60
CA GLN A 214 -42.59 36.16 16.66
C GLN A 214 -43.13 35.85 15.27
N GLY A 215 -42.87 36.71 14.28
CA GLY A 215 -43.29 36.50 12.90
C GLY A 215 -42.70 35.22 12.29
N GLU A 216 -41.40 34.98 12.49
CA GLU A 216 -40.75 33.75 12.02
C GLU A 216 -41.27 32.50 12.74
N ARG A 217 -41.57 32.60 14.04
CA ARG A 217 -42.16 31.50 14.82
C ARG A 217 -43.56 31.16 14.34
N ASP A 218 -44.37 32.17 14.03
CA ASP A 218 -45.72 31.98 13.49
C ASP A 218 -45.68 31.37 12.08
N GLU A 219 -44.69 31.70 11.25
CA GLU A 219 -44.48 31.01 9.96
C GLU A 219 -44.05 29.56 10.13
N LEU A 220 -43.20 29.26 11.12
CA LEU A 220 -42.80 27.89 11.42
C LEU A 220 -43.98 27.04 11.90
N HIS A 221 -44.83 27.59 12.77
CA HIS A 221 -46.03 26.88 13.22
C HIS A 221 -47.04 26.66 12.10
N LYS A 222 -47.16 27.58 11.13
CA LYS A 222 -47.96 27.34 9.90
C LYS A 222 -47.42 26.20 9.04
N LEU A 223 -46.11 25.95 9.06
CA LEU A 223 -45.47 24.83 8.36
C LEU A 223 -45.63 23.51 9.11
N GLU A 224 -45.67 23.52 10.45
CA GLU A 224 -45.92 22.33 11.28
C GLU A 224 -47.40 21.89 11.26
N ASP A 225 -48.33 22.84 11.23
CA ASP A 225 -49.78 22.57 11.14
C ASP A 225 -50.22 22.08 9.74
N ALA A 226 -49.33 22.18 8.74
CA ALA A 226 -49.48 21.53 7.45
C ALA A 226 -49.18 20.02 7.57
N THR A 227 -50.08 19.28 8.23
CA THR A 227 -50.11 17.81 8.16
C THR A 227 -50.11 17.34 6.69
N PRO A 228 -49.41 16.24 6.35
CA PRO A 228 -49.39 15.74 4.98
C PRO A 228 -50.79 15.21 4.65
N SER A 229 -51.58 16.02 3.92
CA SER A 229 -52.85 15.57 3.38
C SER A 229 -52.61 14.35 2.47
N SER A 230 -53.36 13.29 2.70
CA SER A 230 -53.37 12.04 1.95
C SER A 230 -53.92 12.21 0.53
N SER A 231 -53.25 12.96 -0.34
CA SER A 231 -53.48 12.89 -1.80
C SER A 231 -52.45 13.72 -2.56
N ASN A 232 -51.21 13.23 -2.62
CA ASN A 232 -50.39 13.25 -3.83
C ASN A 232 -49.03 12.64 -3.49
N LYS A 233 -48.87 11.35 -3.78
CA LYS A 233 -47.53 10.76 -3.91
C LYS A 233 -46.79 11.58 -4.97
N PRO A 234 -45.60 12.15 -4.70
CA PRO A 234 -44.75 12.59 -5.79
C PRO A 234 -44.41 11.35 -6.64
N ARG A 235 -44.94 11.31 -7.87
CA ARG A 235 -44.60 10.28 -8.85
C ARG A 235 -43.17 10.56 -9.33
N PHE A 236 -42.21 9.92 -8.69
CA PHE A 236 -40.86 9.80 -9.24
C PHE A 236 -40.89 8.70 -10.32
N HIS A 237 -41.02 9.10 -11.57
CA HIS A 237 -41.22 8.20 -12.72
C HIS A 237 -40.01 7.32 -13.08
N SER A 238 -38.96 7.26 -12.24
CA SER A 238 -37.70 6.58 -12.59
C SER A 238 -36.97 5.89 -11.44
N LEU A 239 -37.60 5.70 -10.28
CA LEU A 239 -37.00 4.96 -9.17
C LEU A 239 -37.69 3.61 -8.99
N LEU A 240 -36.92 2.53 -9.13
CA LEU A 240 -37.32 1.19 -8.72
C LEU A 240 -37.61 1.20 -7.22
N THR A 241 -38.77 0.69 -6.84
CA THR A 241 -39.25 0.61 -5.45
C THR A 241 -38.27 -0.17 -4.56
N PRO A 242 -37.92 0.31 -3.35
CA PRO A 242 -37.19 -0.50 -2.39
C PRO A 242 -38.09 -1.62 -1.86
N ASN A 243 -37.58 -2.86 -1.84
CA ASN A 243 -38.22 -4.06 -1.32
C ASN A 243 -38.24 -4.07 0.23
N SER A 244 -38.64 -2.98 0.87
CA SER A 244 -38.68 -2.90 2.34
C SER A 244 -40.08 -3.22 2.86
N SER A 245 -40.22 -4.37 3.49
CA SER A 245 -41.43 -4.82 4.20
C SER A 245 -41.43 -4.39 5.67
N ALA A 246 -40.83 -3.24 6.00
CA ALA A 246 -40.89 -2.69 7.34
C ALA A 246 -42.23 -1.97 7.51
N ARG A 247 -43.11 -2.50 8.37
CA ARG A 247 -44.35 -1.85 8.79
C ARG A 247 -44.08 -0.99 10.02
N ASP A 248 -44.66 0.20 10.04
CA ASP A 248 -44.47 1.26 11.06
C ASP A 248 -45.17 0.99 12.41
N ASN A 249 -45.34 -0.26 12.84
CA ASN A 249 -46.02 -0.55 14.10
C ASN A 249 -45.05 -1.06 15.18
N GLN A 250 -44.72 -0.20 16.14
CA GLN A 250 -43.85 -0.48 17.29
C GLN A 250 -44.41 -1.55 18.25
N GLU A 251 -45.69 -1.92 18.14
CA GLU A 251 -46.33 -2.86 19.05
C GLU A 251 -45.94 -4.33 18.81
N GLU A 252 -45.51 -4.72 17.60
CA GLU A 252 -45.12 -6.11 17.30
C GLU A 252 -43.73 -6.51 17.87
N TRP A 253 -42.90 -5.55 18.30
CA TRP A 253 -41.54 -5.80 18.78
C TRP A 253 -41.47 -6.26 20.25
N ARG A 254 -42.60 -6.30 20.97
CA ARG A 254 -42.64 -6.67 22.41
C ARG A 254 -43.00 -8.13 22.70
N ILE A 255 -43.25 -8.97 21.70
CA ILE A 255 -43.58 -10.39 21.94
C ILE A 255 -42.71 -11.32 21.09
N ARG A 256 -41.53 -11.63 21.65
CA ARG A 256 -40.75 -12.90 21.63
C ARG A 256 -39.26 -12.67 21.46
#